data_AF-A0A2S5TL07-F1
#
_entry.id   AF-A0A2S5TL07-F1
#
_cell.length_a   1.000
_cell.length_b   1.000
_cell.length_c   1.000
_cell.angle_alpha   90.00
_cell.angle_beta   90.00
_cell.angle_gamma   90.00
#
_symmetry.space_group_name_H-M   'P 1'
#
loop_
_entity.id
_entity.type
_entity.pdbx_description
1 polymer ?
#
loop_
_entity_poly.entity_id
_entity_poly.type
_entity_poly.pdbx_seq_one_letter_code
_entity_poly.pdbx_strand_id
1 'polypeptide(L)'
;MTDIELNVLGLDEGPATGEAGLANAAGVEVEGFRLGFATSLPAFQWGYPYGERPEGFEPCADIAARYMPCMDALGVDVVIQAEANPGRWAAHYAGGWQPLEWMNSTWRTVAEPSVGFRYNITAHLVGNLLDLAFDGQSAITERRAQAPPRHYVGNLEFEPGVDVDWYQAFQGGKREFLALAPWVTDDAPRGRLLATGAQLAPGSGDALENDYLETAVWADLVR
;
A
#
# COMPACT_ATOMS: atom_id res chain seq x y z
N MET A 1 -10.52 -1.50 -8.90
CA MET A 1 -11.16 -0.23 -8.56
C MET A 1 -12.24 -0.45 -7.52
N THR A 2 -12.55 0.58 -6.74
CA THR A 2 -13.64 0.57 -5.75
C THR A 2 -14.99 0.75 -6.43
N ASP A 3 -16.09 0.42 -5.73
CA ASP A 3 -17.44 0.57 -6.26
C ASP A 3 -17.78 2.01 -6.68
N ILE A 4 -17.23 3.00 -5.98
CA ILE A 4 -17.43 4.42 -6.32
C ILE A 4 -16.78 4.73 -7.67
N GLU A 5 -15.55 4.28 -7.88
CA GLU A 5 -14.80 4.57 -9.10
C GLU A 5 -15.44 3.91 -10.34
N LEU A 6 -15.92 2.68 -10.20
CA LEU A 6 -16.56 1.93 -11.30
C LEU A 6 -17.97 2.45 -11.60
N ASN A 7 -18.80 2.65 -10.57
CA ASN A 7 -20.24 2.84 -10.77
C ASN A 7 -20.70 4.29 -10.73
N VAL A 8 -19.99 5.17 -10.01
CA VAL A 8 -20.35 6.60 -9.90
C VAL A 8 -19.57 7.42 -10.91
N LEU A 9 -18.25 7.18 -11.02
CA LEU A 9 -17.38 7.96 -11.90
C LEU A 9 -17.28 7.38 -13.32
N GLY A 10 -17.70 6.13 -13.52
CA GLY A 10 -17.64 5.47 -14.84
C GLY A 10 -16.22 5.31 -15.36
N LEU A 11 -15.25 5.19 -14.46
CA LEU A 11 -13.86 5.01 -14.82
C LEU A 11 -13.62 3.55 -15.24
N ASP A 12 -12.79 3.38 -16.26
CA ASP A 12 -12.31 2.07 -16.70
C ASP A 12 -10.98 1.78 -15.99
N GLU A 13 -10.76 0.53 -15.59
CA GLU A 13 -9.47 0.02 -15.07
C GLU A 13 -8.37 0.10 -16.14
N GLY A 14 -8.76 0.39 -17.37
CA GLY A 14 -7.91 0.37 -18.53
C GLY A 14 -7.61 -1.07 -18.96
N PRO A 15 -6.73 -1.24 -19.95
CA PRO A 15 -6.38 -2.57 -20.43
C PRO A 15 -5.77 -3.44 -19.32
N ALA A 16 -6.47 -4.51 -18.95
CA ALA A 16 -6.00 -5.52 -17.99
C ALA A 16 -5.57 -6.84 -18.67
N THR A 17 -5.62 -6.91 -20.00
CA THR A 17 -5.23 -8.11 -20.79
C THR A 17 -4.54 -7.72 -22.09
N GLY A 18 -3.88 -8.70 -22.72
CA GLY A 18 -3.24 -8.54 -24.02
C GLY A 18 -2.04 -7.58 -24.01
N GLU A 19 -1.64 -7.13 -25.20
CA GLU A 19 -0.47 -6.27 -25.39
C GLU A 19 -0.59 -4.94 -24.63
N ALA A 20 -1.79 -4.36 -24.59
CA ALA A 20 -2.01 -3.11 -23.88
C ALA A 20 -1.93 -3.27 -22.36
N GLY A 21 -2.41 -4.38 -21.79
CA GLY A 21 -2.23 -4.68 -20.36
C GLY A 21 -0.77 -4.93 -20.00
N LEU A 22 -0.02 -5.61 -20.88
CA LEU A 22 1.43 -5.80 -20.71
C LEU A 22 2.18 -4.48 -20.79
N ALA A 23 1.81 -3.58 -21.71
CA ALA A 23 2.42 -2.26 -21.82
C ALA A 23 2.19 -1.41 -20.57
N ASN A 24 0.99 -1.48 -19.97
CA ASN A 24 0.70 -0.81 -18.71
C ASN A 24 1.57 -1.37 -17.56
N ALA A 25 1.66 -2.70 -17.44
CA ALA A 25 2.45 -3.36 -16.39
C ALA A 25 3.97 -3.18 -16.58
N ALA A 26 4.46 -3.00 -17.80
CA ALA A 26 5.89 -2.82 -18.07
C ALA A 26 6.46 -1.51 -17.53
N GLY A 27 5.60 -0.50 -17.29
CA GLY A 27 6.04 0.80 -16.80
C GLY A 27 6.86 1.59 -17.84
N VAL A 28 7.64 2.55 -17.36
CA VAL A 28 8.41 3.49 -18.19
C VAL A 28 9.85 3.62 -17.66
N GLU A 29 10.80 3.82 -18.57
CA GLU A 29 12.19 4.10 -18.16
C GLU A 29 12.38 5.59 -17.84
N VAL A 30 12.92 5.88 -16.67
CA VAL A 30 13.27 7.24 -16.22
C VAL A 30 14.66 7.20 -15.63
N GLU A 31 15.60 7.93 -16.25
CA GLU A 31 17.02 7.96 -15.86
C GLU A 31 17.62 6.55 -15.67
N GLY A 32 17.07 5.58 -16.42
CA GLY A 32 17.30 4.13 -16.43
C GLY A 32 17.09 3.39 -15.11
N PHE A 33 16.11 3.84 -14.33
CA PHE A 33 15.23 2.95 -13.59
C PHE A 33 14.00 2.65 -14.44
N ARG A 34 13.43 1.44 -14.32
CA ARG A 34 12.10 1.17 -14.84
C ARG A 34 11.05 1.38 -13.75
N LEU A 35 10.23 2.41 -13.93
CA LEU A 35 9.16 2.80 -13.01
C LEU A 35 7.85 2.16 -13.46
N GLY A 36 7.30 1.29 -12.62
CA GLY A 36 5.98 0.71 -12.81
C GLY A 36 4.97 1.36 -11.87
N PHE A 37 3.70 1.37 -12.28
CA PHE A 37 2.61 2.00 -11.53
C PHE A 37 1.61 0.94 -11.07
N ALA A 38 1.36 0.91 -9.77
CA ALA A 38 0.39 0.02 -9.14
C ALA A 38 -0.46 0.85 -8.17
N THR A 39 -1.44 1.57 -8.71
CA THR A 39 -2.32 2.45 -7.93
C THR A 39 -3.53 1.68 -7.42
N SER A 40 -3.75 1.64 -6.11
CA SER A 40 -4.85 0.94 -5.43
C SER A 40 -4.77 -0.58 -5.58
N LEU A 41 -5.87 -1.24 -5.98
CA LEU A 41 -5.97 -2.71 -6.02
C LEU A 41 -4.81 -3.44 -6.70
N PRO A 42 -4.27 -3.03 -7.86
CA PRO A 42 -3.11 -3.66 -8.50
C PRO A 42 -1.92 -3.88 -7.56
N ALA A 43 -1.68 -2.99 -6.59
CA ALA A 43 -0.59 -3.13 -5.61
C ALA A 43 -0.73 -4.35 -4.67
N PHE A 44 -1.94 -4.90 -4.58
CA PHE A 44 -2.28 -6.07 -3.77
C PHE A 44 -2.39 -7.35 -4.62
N GLN A 45 -2.27 -7.27 -5.95
CA GLN A 45 -2.48 -8.39 -6.87
C GLN A 45 -1.21 -9.21 -7.06
N TRP A 46 -1.00 -10.13 -6.13
CA TRP A 46 0.10 -11.09 -6.16
C TRP A 46 -0.31 -12.45 -6.74
N GLY A 47 -1.57 -12.84 -6.55
CA GLY A 47 -2.07 -14.16 -6.94
C GLY A 47 -1.64 -15.31 -6.02
N TYR A 48 -0.98 -15.02 -4.90
CA TYR A 48 -0.57 -15.98 -3.87
C TYR A 48 -0.27 -15.29 -2.52
N PRO A 49 -0.33 -16.01 -1.38
CA PRO A 49 0.09 -15.50 -0.08
C PRO A 49 1.58 -15.12 -0.03
N TYR A 50 1.98 -14.24 0.87
CA TYR A 50 3.37 -13.78 0.98
C TYR A 50 4.35 -14.96 1.13
N GLY A 51 5.38 -15.00 0.26
CA GLY A 51 6.41 -16.04 0.31
C GLY A 51 5.97 -17.43 -0.17
N GLU A 52 4.73 -17.58 -0.64
CA GLU A 52 4.14 -18.86 -1.05
C GLU A 52 3.89 -18.94 -2.57
N ARG A 53 4.81 -18.39 -3.38
CA ARG A 53 4.68 -18.45 -4.84
C ARG A 53 4.62 -19.91 -5.32
N PRO A 54 3.56 -20.33 -6.05
CA PRO A 54 3.45 -21.69 -6.55
C PRO A 54 4.54 -22.06 -7.56
N GLU A 55 4.88 -23.35 -7.62
CA GLU A 55 5.74 -23.88 -8.68
C GLU A 55 5.06 -23.71 -10.06
N GLY A 56 5.82 -23.34 -11.08
CA GLY A 56 5.28 -23.10 -12.42
C GLY A 56 4.38 -21.85 -12.51
N PHE A 57 4.46 -20.93 -11.54
CA PHE A 57 3.67 -19.70 -11.56
C PHE A 57 4.12 -18.77 -12.70
N GLU A 58 3.26 -18.64 -13.71
CA GLU A 58 3.38 -17.71 -14.83
C GLU A 58 2.92 -16.30 -14.43
N PRO A 59 3.83 -15.31 -14.29
CA PRO A 59 3.49 -14.00 -13.74
C PRO A 59 2.44 -13.23 -14.53
N CYS A 60 2.50 -13.29 -15.86
CA CYS A 60 1.64 -12.48 -16.73
C CYS A 60 0.48 -13.26 -17.35
N ALA A 61 0.19 -14.49 -16.89
CA ALA A 61 -0.91 -15.29 -17.44
C ALA A 61 -2.30 -14.72 -17.10
N ASP A 62 -2.41 -14.02 -15.96
CA ASP A 62 -3.57 -13.24 -15.56
C ASP A 62 -3.06 -11.93 -14.95
N ILE A 63 -2.91 -10.90 -15.78
CA ILE A 63 -2.29 -9.63 -15.40
C ILE A 63 -3.09 -8.97 -14.26
N ALA A 64 -4.42 -9.07 -14.26
CA ALA A 64 -5.25 -8.47 -13.23
C ALA A 64 -5.03 -9.12 -11.87
N ALA A 65 -4.97 -10.45 -11.79
CA ALA A 65 -4.78 -11.16 -10.52
C ALA A 65 -3.31 -11.26 -10.07
N ARG A 66 -2.35 -11.00 -10.97
CA ARG A 66 -0.90 -11.25 -10.77
C ARG A 66 -0.05 -10.04 -11.17
N TYR A 67 -0.63 -8.85 -11.04
CA TYR A 67 -0.05 -7.61 -11.54
C TYR A 67 1.36 -7.37 -11.01
N MET A 68 1.58 -7.51 -9.70
CA MET A 68 2.88 -7.28 -9.07
C MET A 68 3.96 -8.26 -9.61
N PRO A 69 3.76 -9.59 -9.61
CA PRO A 69 4.69 -10.49 -10.30
C PRO A 69 4.90 -10.19 -11.79
N CYS A 70 3.86 -9.77 -12.51
CA CYS A 70 3.98 -9.47 -13.93
C CYS A 70 4.87 -8.25 -14.19
N MET A 71 4.69 -7.18 -13.41
CA MET A 71 5.56 -5.99 -13.47
C MET A 71 7.03 -6.35 -13.24
N ASP A 72 7.32 -7.18 -12.25
CA ASP A 72 8.68 -7.68 -11.98
C ASP A 72 9.25 -8.48 -13.16
N ALA A 73 8.45 -9.40 -13.73
CA ALA A 73 8.85 -10.17 -14.90
C ALA A 73 9.10 -9.30 -16.15
N LEU A 74 8.50 -8.11 -16.21
CA LEU A 74 8.71 -7.10 -17.25
C LEU A 74 9.87 -6.12 -16.92
N GLY A 75 10.57 -6.35 -15.80
CA GLY A 75 11.80 -5.65 -15.44
C GLY A 75 11.60 -4.34 -14.68
N VAL A 76 10.44 -4.13 -14.05
CA VAL A 76 10.22 -2.95 -13.20
C VAL A 76 11.14 -2.99 -11.97
N ASP A 77 11.84 -1.90 -11.71
CA ASP A 77 12.73 -1.73 -10.55
C ASP A 77 12.06 -0.95 -9.40
N VAL A 78 11.22 0.03 -9.75
CA VAL A 78 10.61 0.98 -8.82
C VAL A 78 9.11 0.95 -9.00
N VAL A 79 8.37 0.68 -7.92
CA VAL A 79 6.91 0.71 -7.92
C VAL A 79 6.42 2.04 -7.34
N ILE A 80 5.63 2.76 -8.12
CA ILE A 80 4.92 3.96 -7.68
C ILE A 80 3.47 3.58 -7.36
N GLN A 81 3.04 3.86 -6.15
CA GLN A 81 1.68 3.68 -5.63
C GLN A 81 1.15 5.04 -5.20
N ALA A 82 0.48 5.75 -6.11
CA ALA A 82 -0.17 7.01 -5.79
C ALA A 82 -1.58 6.69 -5.27
N GLU A 83 -1.81 6.92 -3.99
CA GLU A 83 -2.96 6.35 -3.28
C GLU A 83 -3.94 7.42 -2.81
N ALA A 84 -5.19 7.26 -3.23
CA ALA A 84 -6.33 8.00 -2.72
C ALA A 84 -7.37 6.97 -2.22
N ASN A 85 -6.98 6.17 -1.24
CA ASN A 85 -7.87 5.20 -0.61
C ASN A 85 -8.79 5.91 0.39
N PRO A 86 -10.10 6.06 0.10
CA PRO A 86 -11.00 6.76 1.00
C PRO A 86 -11.29 5.91 2.24
N GLY A 87 -11.47 6.59 3.37
CA GLY A 87 -11.77 5.99 4.65
C GLY A 87 -10.71 6.28 5.71
N ARG A 88 -11.01 5.80 6.91
CA ARG A 88 -10.14 5.95 8.08
C ARG A 88 -9.02 4.92 8.01
N TRP A 89 -7.78 5.35 8.22
CA TRP A 89 -6.58 4.52 8.25
C TRP A 89 -6.57 3.64 9.49
N ALA A 90 -6.85 4.21 10.66
CA ALA A 90 -7.05 3.46 11.88
C ALA A 90 -8.47 2.85 11.92
N ALA A 91 -8.68 1.74 11.21
CA ALA A 91 -9.94 1.01 11.19
C ALA A 91 -9.76 -0.48 10.90
N HIS A 92 -10.80 -1.26 11.23
CA HIS A 92 -10.91 -2.65 10.78
C HIS A 92 -11.79 -2.74 9.53
N TYR A 93 -11.30 -3.45 8.52
CA TYR A 93 -12.07 -3.85 7.33
C TYR A 93 -12.11 -5.38 7.25
N ALA A 94 -12.60 -5.93 6.13
CA ALA A 94 -12.80 -7.37 5.96
C ALA A 94 -11.53 -8.21 6.23
N GLY A 95 -10.34 -7.66 5.96
CA GLY A 95 -9.04 -8.31 6.21
C GLY A 95 -8.44 -8.10 7.61
N GLY A 96 -9.11 -7.36 8.50
CA GLY A 96 -8.59 -6.97 9.81
C GLY A 96 -8.14 -5.51 9.85
N TRP A 97 -7.07 -5.24 10.60
CA TRP A 97 -6.51 -3.89 10.77
C TRP A 97 -5.98 -3.32 9.45
N GLN A 98 -6.52 -2.19 9.00
CA GLN A 98 -6.18 -1.62 7.69
C GLN A 98 -4.66 -1.36 7.52
N PRO A 99 -3.96 -0.70 8.46
CA PRO A 99 -2.53 -0.48 8.33
C PRO A 99 -1.71 -1.78 8.26
N LEU A 100 -2.25 -2.90 8.77
CA LEU A 100 -1.61 -4.21 8.63
C LEU A 100 -1.84 -4.79 7.23
N GLU A 101 -3.06 -4.68 6.69
CA GLU A 101 -3.38 -5.05 5.30
C GLU A 101 -2.51 -4.29 4.29
N TRP A 102 -2.30 -3.00 4.51
CA TRP A 102 -1.45 -2.16 3.64
C TRP A 102 0.03 -2.56 3.61
N MET A 103 0.49 -3.40 4.53
CA MET A 103 1.82 -4.02 4.43
C MET A 103 1.90 -5.01 3.25
N ASN A 104 0.77 -5.58 2.81
CA ASN A 104 0.68 -6.46 1.65
C ASN A 104 0.91 -5.74 0.31
N SER A 105 0.80 -4.42 0.28
CA SER A 105 1.12 -3.60 -0.89
C SER A 105 2.47 -2.90 -0.72
N THR A 106 2.64 -2.07 0.32
CA THR A 106 3.86 -1.27 0.49
C THR A 106 5.08 -2.14 0.79
N TRP A 107 5.11 -2.78 1.96
CA TRP A 107 6.30 -3.50 2.43
C TRP A 107 6.55 -4.77 1.62
N ARG A 108 5.49 -5.53 1.31
CA ARG A 108 5.59 -6.75 0.52
C ARG A 108 6.26 -6.52 -0.83
N THR A 109 6.06 -5.37 -1.47
CA THR A 109 6.71 -5.04 -2.75
C THR A 109 8.21 -5.28 -2.71
N VAL A 110 8.88 -4.85 -1.65
CA VAL A 110 10.34 -4.97 -1.53
C VAL A 110 10.81 -6.16 -0.70
N ALA A 111 9.88 -6.85 -0.02
CA ALA A 111 10.16 -7.98 0.85
C ALA A 111 9.85 -9.35 0.23
N GLU A 112 8.92 -9.42 -0.73
CA GLU A 112 8.52 -10.67 -1.40
C GLU A 112 9.76 -11.33 -2.02
N PRO A 113 10.11 -12.56 -1.61
CA PRO A 113 11.31 -13.24 -2.11
C PRO A 113 11.27 -13.57 -3.60
N SER A 114 10.08 -13.70 -4.17
CA SER A 114 9.89 -14.15 -5.54
C SER A 114 9.89 -13.04 -6.61
N VAL A 115 10.14 -11.79 -6.20
CA VAL A 115 10.30 -10.62 -7.08
C VAL A 115 11.55 -9.82 -6.70
N GLY A 116 12.01 -8.96 -7.60
CA GLY A 116 13.24 -8.19 -7.54
C GLY A 116 13.09 -6.69 -7.32
N PHE A 117 11.87 -6.13 -7.20
CA PHE A 117 11.64 -4.69 -7.01
C PHE A 117 12.58 -4.07 -5.99
N ARG A 118 13.29 -3.01 -6.37
CA ARG A 118 14.26 -2.34 -5.51
C ARG A 118 13.60 -1.35 -4.57
N TYR A 119 12.64 -0.58 -5.08
CA TYR A 119 11.99 0.48 -4.33
C TYR A 119 10.48 0.43 -4.49
N ASN A 120 9.79 0.90 -3.46
CA ASN A 120 8.37 1.20 -3.51
C ASN A 120 8.13 2.58 -2.90
N ILE A 121 7.34 3.39 -3.60
CA ILE A 121 6.93 4.73 -3.17
C ILE A 121 5.41 4.73 -3.07
N THR A 122 4.89 4.73 -1.85
CA THR A 122 3.45 4.86 -1.57
C THR A 122 3.15 6.27 -1.09
N ALA A 123 2.60 7.11 -1.95
CA ALA A 123 2.19 8.47 -1.58
C ALA A 123 0.68 8.51 -1.35
N HIS A 124 0.25 8.79 -0.12
CA HIS A 124 -1.16 8.90 0.23
C HIS A 124 -1.66 10.34 0.11
N LEU A 125 -2.85 10.51 -0.48
CA LEU A 125 -3.70 11.66 -0.21
C LEU A 125 -4.15 11.60 1.26
N VAL A 126 -4.20 12.76 1.90
CA VAL A 126 -4.70 12.94 3.28
C VAL A 126 -5.61 14.16 3.35
N GLY A 127 -6.54 14.18 4.30
CA GLY A 127 -7.53 15.24 4.47
C GLY A 127 -8.95 14.84 4.04
N ASN A 128 -9.89 15.76 4.18
CA ASN A 128 -11.26 15.60 3.70
C ASN A 128 -11.44 16.25 2.33
N LEU A 129 -11.75 15.44 1.32
CA LEU A 129 -12.28 15.94 0.03
C LEU A 129 -13.80 15.82 0.08
N LEU A 130 -14.47 16.94 0.39
CA LEU A 130 -15.91 16.96 0.70
C LEU A 130 -16.22 16.09 1.93
N ASP A 131 -17.03 15.05 1.78
CA ASP A 131 -17.41 14.07 2.79
C ASP A 131 -16.56 12.79 2.75
N LEU A 132 -15.51 12.76 1.91
CA LEU A 132 -14.58 11.65 1.81
C LEU A 132 -13.32 11.93 2.62
N ALA A 133 -13.09 11.11 3.65
CA ALA A 133 -11.85 11.10 4.43
C ALA A 133 -10.73 10.37 3.68
N PHE A 134 -9.51 10.89 3.77
CA PHE A 134 -8.27 10.22 3.39
C PHE A 134 -7.26 10.37 4.54
N ASP A 135 -6.70 9.27 5.04
CA ASP A 135 -6.02 9.24 6.36
C ASP A 135 -4.67 8.48 6.34
N GLY A 136 -4.23 7.99 5.18
CA GLY A 136 -3.14 7.03 5.07
C GLY A 136 -1.75 7.53 5.51
N GLN A 137 -0.77 6.62 5.50
CA GLN A 137 0.62 6.95 5.84
C GLN A 137 1.55 6.76 4.65
N SER A 138 2.01 7.88 4.07
CA SER A 138 2.99 7.85 2.98
C SER A 138 4.31 7.18 3.38
N ALA A 139 4.86 6.34 2.51
CA ALA A 139 6.05 5.56 2.79
C ALA A 139 6.97 5.41 1.57
N ILE A 140 8.27 5.26 1.85
CA ILE A 140 9.27 4.84 0.86
C ILE A 140 9.98 3.62 1.44
N THR A 141 9.96 2.51 0.69
CA THR A 141 10.65 1.28 1.09
C THR A 141 11.69 0.84 0.09
N GLU A 142 12.74 0.18 0.58
CA GLU A 142 13.87 -0.34 -0.20
C GLU A 142 14.15 -1.81 0.16
N ARG A 143 14.36 -2.62 -0.88
CA ARG A 143 14.74 -4.02 -0.74
C ARG A 143 16.07 -4.13 0.00
N ARG A 144 16.07 -4.94 1.06
CA ARG A 144 17.25 -5.25 1.91
C ARG A 144 17.84 -4.04 2.64
N ALA A 145 17.11 -2.92 2.71
CA ALA A 145 17.57 -1.80 3.52
C ALA A 145 17.78 -2.22 4.99
N GLN A 146 18.71 -1.52 5.64
CA GLN A 146 19.07 -1.73 7.04
C GLN A 146 18.72 -0.49 7.88
N ALA A 147 17.61 0.16 7.56
CA ALA A 147 17.14 1.33 8.31
C ALA A 147 16.70 0.91 9.72
N PRO A 148 16.62 1.87 10.67
CA PRO A 148 15.92 1.64 11.93
C PRO A 148 14.52 1.06 11.67
N PRO A 149 14.10 0.01 12.38
CA PRO A 149 12.79 -0.59 12.15
C PRO A 149 11.64 0.40 12.30
N ARG A 150 10.72 0.41 11.35
CA ARG A 150 9.48 1.22 11.35
C ARG A 150 8.27 0.36 10.98
N HIS A 151 7.08 0.81 11.34
CA HIS A 151 5.82 0.14 11.07
C HIS A 151 4.70 1.17 10.97
N TYR A 152 3.63 0.84 10.23
CA TYR A 152 2.42 1.66 10.26
C TYR A 152 1.75 1.61 11.63
N VAL A 153 0.96 2.64 11.94
CA VAL A 153 0.30 2.78 13.24
C VAL A 153 -0.56 1.55 13.58
N GLY A 154 -0.46 1.05 14.81
CA GLY A 154 -1.18 -0.13 15.30
C GLY A 154 -0.61 -1.48 14.86
N ASN A 155 0.47 -1.51 14.08
CA ASN A 155 1.06 -2.78 13.58
C ASN A 155 1.98 -3.49 14.58
N LEU A 156 2.18 -2.98 15.81
CA LEU A 156 2.85 -3.73 16.87
C LEU A 156 1.96 -4.86 17.43
N GLU A 157 0.65 -4.75 17.24
CA GLU A 157 -0.33 -5.73 17.68
C GLU A 157 -0.74 -6.63 16.51
N PHE A 158 -1.09 -7.88 16.82
CA PHE A 158 -1.74 -8.82 15.90
C PHE A 158 -2.86 -9.50 16.70
N GLU A 159 -4.07 -9.53 16.14
CA GLU A 159 -5.26 -10.03 16.82
C GLU A 159 -5.79 -11.30 16.11
N PRO A 160 -5.50 -12.50 16.62
CA PRO A 160 -5.95 -13.75 16.01
C PRO A 160 -7.47 -13.82 15.89
N GLY A 161 -7.97 -14.20 14.72
CA GLY A 161 -9.40 -14.28 14.42
C GLY A 161 -10.05 -12.94 14.05
N VAL A 162 -9.30 -11.82 14.13
CA VAL A 162 -9.69 -10.52 13.58
C VAL A 162 -8.80 -10.16 12.39
N ASP A 163 -7.48 -10.27 12.56
CA ASP A 163 -6.52 -10.13 11.48
C ASP A 163 -6.41 -11.43 10.69
N VAL A 164 -6.32 -11.32 9.36
CA VAL A 164 -6.07 -12.47 8.48
C VAL A 164 -4.75 -13.14 8.89
N ASP A 165 -4.79 -14.46 9.11
CA ASP A 165 -3.69 -15.22 9.72
C ASP A 165 -2.32 -14.99 9.05
N TRP A 166 -2.27 -14.96 7.72
CA TRP A 166 -1.03 -14.78 6.98
C TRP A 166 -0.46 -13.35 7.06
N TYR A 167 -1.21 -12.38 7.57
CA TYR A 167 -0.70 -11.04 7.91
C TYR A 167 0.19 -11.04 9.15
N GLN A 168 0.32 -12.15 9.86
CA GLN A 168 1.26 -12.25 10.98
C GLN A 168 2.71 -11.90 10.56
N ALA A 169 3.10 -12.21 9.32
CA ALA A 169 4.41 -11.82 8.77
C ALA A 169 4.60 -10.29 8.68
N PHE A 170 3.50 -9.54 8.62
CA PHE A 170 3.50 -8.08 8.45
C PHE A 170 3.57 -7.34 9.78
N GLN A 171 3.26 -8.00 10.90
CA GLN A 171 3.33 -7.41 12.24
C GLN A 171 4.75 -6.92 12.58
N GLY A 172 4.82 -5.76 13.23
CA GLY A 172 6.03 -5.21 13.84
C GLY A 172 6.94 -4.45 12.88
N GLY A 173 7.99 -3.87 13.46
CA GLY A 173 8.96 -3.04 12.75
C GLY A 173 9.70 -3.76 11.62
N LYS A 174 9.83 -3.08 10.49
CA LYS A 174 10.53 -3.53 9.28
C LYS A 174 11.67 -2.58 8.94
N ARG A 175 12.81 -3.12 8.52
CA ARG A 175 14.03 -2.35 8.21
C ARG A 175 14.02 -1.76 6.81
N GLU A 176 13.09 -2.23 5.98
CA GLU A 176 12.92 -1.84 4.59
C GLU A 176 12.32 -0.44 4.43
N PHE A 177 11.73 0.16 5.48
CA PHE A 177 11.23 1.54 5.43
C PHE A 177 12.38 2.55 5.53
N LEU A 178 12.72 3.15 4.40
CA LEU A 178 13.64 4.30 4.36
C LEU A 178 12.99 5.54 4.97
N ALA A 179 11.72 5.77 4.62
CA ALA A 179 10.92 6.86 5.14
C ALA A 179 9.48 6.39 5.38
N LEU A 180 8.86 6.95 6.41
CA LEU A 180 7.47 6.71 6.77
C LEU A 180 6.93 7.99 7.41
N ALA A 181 5.81 8.49 6.88
CA ALA A 181 5.08 9.59 7.48
C ALA A 181 4.52 9.13 8.83
N PRO A 182 4.63 9.94 9.90
CA PRO A 182 3.90 9.64 11.10
C PRO A 182 2.39 9.64 10.80
N TRP A 183 1.62 8.97 11.66
CA TRP A 183 0.19 9.21 11.69
C TRP A 183 -0.09 10.45 12.56
N VAL A 184 -1.31 10.97 12.56
CA VAL A 184 -1.68 12.19 13.31
C VAL A 184 -1.32 12.12 14.81
N THR A 185 -1.27 10.92 15.37
CA THR A 185 -0.80 10.65 16.73
C THR A 185 0.24 9.54 16.73
N ASP A 186 1.01 9.46 17.81
CA ASP A 186 1.92 8.35 18.05
C ASP A 186 1.20 6.99 18.06
N ASP A 187 1.98 5.94 17.82
CA ASP A 187 1.51 4.57 17.90
C ASP A 187 0.94 4.24 19.29
N ALA A 188 -0.17 3.50 19.32
CA ALA A 188 -0.94 3.21 20.51
C ALA A 188 -1.75 1.93 20.32
N PRO A 189 -2.33 1.35 21.39
CA PRO A 189 -3.26 0.23 21.24
C PRO A 189 -4.40 0.56 20.30
N ARG A 190 -4.79 -0.38 19.43
CA ARG A 190 -5.72 -0.14 18.31
C ARG A 190 -7.04 0.51 18.74
N GLY A 191 -7.55 0.19 19.93
CA GLY A 191 -8.74 0.83 20.51
C GLY A 191 -8.64 2.34 20.66
N ARG A 192 -7.46 2.89 20.97
CA ARG A 192 -7.23 4.34 21.03
C ARG A 192 -7.14 4.95 19.63
N LEU A 193 -6.44 4.27 18.73
CA LEU A 193 -6.29 4.71 17.34
C LEU A 193 -7.66 4.75 16.63
N LEU A 194 -8.53 3.76 16.87
CA LEU A 194 -9.92 3.75 16.39
C LEU A 194 -10.70 4.98 16.84
N ALA A 195 -10.52 5.41 18.10
CA ALA A 195 -11.16 6.61 18.62
C ALA A 195 -10.63 7.86 17.91
N THR A 196 -9.32 8.01 17.79
CA THR A 196 -8.69 9.12 17.04
C THR A 196 -9.20 9.17 15.60
N GLY A 197 -9.24 8.03 14.90
CA GLY A 197 -9.75 7.95 13.52
C GLY A 197 -11.21 8.37 13.40
N ALA A 198 -12.04 8.12 14.43
CA ALA A 198 -13.42 8.60 14.46
C ALA A 198 -13.54 10.12 14.69
N GLN A 199 -12.61 10.71 15.45
CA GLN A 199 -12.56 12.16 15.69
C GLN A 199 -12.12 12.94 14.46
N LEU A 200 -11.21 12.39 13.65
CA LEU A 200 -10.75 13.03 12.41
C LEU A 200 -11.81 13.09 11.31
N ALA A 201 -12.76 12.14 11.34
CA ALA A 201 -13.71 11.92 10.26
C ALA A 201 -14.58 13.17 9.99
N PRO A 202 -14.94 13.45 8.72
CA PRO A 202 -15.79 14.59 8.37
C PRO A 202 -17.12 14.56 9.13
N GLY A 203 -17.50 15.69 9.71
CA GLY A 203 -18.75 15.83 10.48
C GLY A 203 -18.73 15.18 11.86
N SER A 204 -17.56 14.88 12.43
CA SER A 204 -17.43 14.40 13.81
C SER A 204 -17.79 15.47 14.84
N GLY A 205 -17.62 16.76 14.51
CA GLY A 205 -17.74 17.89 15.41
C GLY A 205 -16.65 17.97 16.48
N ASP A 206 -15.61 17.12 16.39
CA ASP A 206 -14.48 17.10 17.31
C ASP A 206 -13.47 18.20 16.96
N ALA A 207 -12.64 18.60 17.92
CA ALA A 207 -11.56 19.56 17.68
C ALA A 207 -10.49 19.01 16.72
N LEU A 208 -10.37 17.68 16.62
CA LEU A 208 -9.49 17.00 15.66
C LEU A 208 -10.13 16.78 14.28
N GLU A 209 -11.37 17.22 14.04
CA GLU A 209 -11.99 17.05 12.73
C GLU A 209 -11.12 17.66 11.63
N ASN A 210 -10.79 16.87 10.60
CA ASN A 210 -9.91 17.27 9.50
C ASN A 210 -8.48 17.69 9.90
N ASP A 211 -8.03 17.40 11.12
CA ASP A 211 -6.65 17.70 11.58
C ASP A 211 -5.66 16.60 11.15
N TYR A 212 -5.83 16.10 9.92
CA TYR A 212 -4.96 15.07 9.34
C TYR A 212 -3.54 15.62 9.16
N LEU A 213 -2.54 14.74 9.30
CA LEU A 213 -1.16 15.14 9.09
C LEU A 213 -0.85 15.32 7.60
N GLU A 214 -0.81 16.57 7.14
CA GLU A 214 -0.28 16.95 5.83
C GLU A 214 1.25 17.02 5.88
N THR A 215 1.93 16.14 5.15
CA THR A 215 3.40 16.08 5.17
C THR A 215 3.99 15.50 3.89
N ALA A 216 5.32 15.60 3.76
CA ALA A 216 6.10 14.95 2.72
C ALA A 216 7.17 14.05 3.34
N VAL A 217 7.38 12.89 2.73
CA VAL A 217 8.51 12.01 3.03
C VAL A 217 9.49 12.00 1.86
N TRP A 218 10.77 11.84 2.15
CA TRP A 218 11.82 11.80 1.13
C TRP A 218 12.89 10.79 1.53
N ALA A 219 13.56 10.24 0.51
CA ALA A 219 14.74 9.40 0.64
C ALA A 219 15.57 9.51 -0.65
N ASP A 220 16.89 9.40 -0.53
CA ASP A 220 17.77 9.35 -1.70
C ASP A 220 17.69 7.96 -2.32
N LEU A 221 17.13 7.87 -3.54
CA LEU A 221 17.07 6.62 -4.30
C LEU A 221 18.28 6.56 -5.23
N VAL A 222 19.13 5.56 -4.99
CA VAL A 222 20.39 5.41 -5.74
C VAL A 222 20.34 4.18 -6.64
N ARG A 223 21.24 4.14 -7.62
CA ARG A 223 21.45 2.98 -8.48
C ARG A 223 22.34 1.92 -7.86
#